data_AF-A0A942FCN9-F1
#
_entry.id   AF-A0A942FCN9-F1
#
_cell.length_a   1.000
_cell.length_b   1.000
_cell.length_c   1.000
_cell.angle_alpha   90.00
_cell.angle_beta   90.00
_cell.angle_gamma   90.00
#
_symmetry.space_group_name_H-M   'P 1'
#
loop_
_entity.id
_entity.type
_entity.pdbx_description
1 polymer ?
#
loop_
_entity_poly.entity_id
_entity_poly.type
_entity_poly.pdbx_seq_one_letter_code
_entity_poly.pdbx_strand_id
1 'polypeptide(L)'
;MLKKFLILKLPLILFVLILIPTWSIAQGKYVGSDKCAACHKGHYDNWKATGHPYKIRPANEARDAGIPKPGYVNSWDDILFVAGGFKWKSRYIDQDGFFITQSPDGKIVGKNQFNIESETFSDWNAGKKVPFDCGPCHTTGYKKEGNQMGKPGLIGTWAFNGIQCEACHGPGSEHAAKPAKANIKVDKSAAFCATCHRRGTDMKVIPVKASGFIDHREQYQELLQSPHKGMNCVDCHNPHKRAKLELKATCSSCHEKQLGDFKDSKHQKARVRCMDCHMPDLGETAIQRGYMKGDLATHLYKINTDPNAKQLTDDKKFSNGYITLGYACLSCHTDRNASWAAQYAKGVHKLGK
;
A
#
# COMPACT_ATOMS: atom_id res chain seq x y z
N MET A 1 -64.38 -26.25 63.70
CA MET A 1 -63.64 -25.03 63.29
C MET A 1 -62.16 -25.24 63.56
N LEU A 2 -61.31 -25.25 62.53
CA LEU A 2 -59.98 -24.61 62.46
C LEU A 2 -59.27 -25.12 61.19
N LYS A 3 -59.20 -24.27 60.16
CA LYS A 3 -58.36 -24.47 58.98
C LYS A 3 -56.89 -24.34 59.40
N LYS A 4 -56.09 -25.40 59.28
CA LYS A 4 -54.63 -25.32 59.39
C LYS A 4 -54.06 -24.91 58.03
N PHE A 5 -53.51 -23.71 57.96
CA PHE A 5 -52.73 -23.21 56.82
C PHE A 5 -51.39 -23.94 56.76
N LEU A 6 -51.09 -24.54 55.60
CA LEU A 6 -49.79 -25.11 55.29
C LEU A 6 -48.90 -23.99 54.70
N ILE A 7 -47.85 -23.61 55.43
CA ILE A 7 -46.90 -22.57 55.04
C ILE A 7 -45.97 -23.11 53.94
N LEU A 8 -46.00 -22.46 52.77
CA LEU A 8 -45.13 -22.71 51.63
C LEU A 8 -43.71 -22.20 51.95
N LYS A 9 -42.71 -23.07 52.02
CA LYS A 9 -41.29 -22.68 52.17
C LYS A 9 -40.73 -22.27 50.79
N LEU A 10 -40.50 -20.97 50.59
CA LEU A 10 -39.72 -20.46 49.45
C LEU A 10 -38.21 -20.68 49.71
N PRO A 11 -37.43 -21.22 48.77
CA PRO A 11 -35.98 -21.34 48.95
C PRO A 11 -35.31 -19.97 48.72
N LEU A 12 -34.48 -19.57 49.68
CA LEU A 12 -33.64 -18.38 49.65
C LEU A 12 -32.54 -18.57 48.58
N ILE A 13 -32.70 -17.98 47.39
CA ILE A 13 -31.65 -17.94 46.37
C ILE A 13 -30.66 -16.86 46.75
N LEU A 14 -29.49 -17.27 47.25
CA LEU A 14 -28.36 -16.41 47.58
C LEU A 14 -27.70 -15.95 46.26
N PHE A 15 -27.94 -14.70 45.85
CA PHE A 15 -27.26 -14.07 44.72
C PHE A 15 -25.79 -13.79 45.12
N VAL A 16 -24.87 -14.68 44.76
CA VAL A 16 -23.43 -14.44 44.90
C VAL A 16 -22.98 -13.51 43.77
N LEU A 17 -22.77 -12.24 44.09
CA LEU A 17 -22.10 -11.27 43.23
C LEU A 17 -20.62 -11.68 43.09
N ILE A 18 -20.31 -12.44 42.04
CA ILE A 18 -18.93 -12.73 41.65
C ILE A 18 -18.37 -11.45 41.02
N LEU A 19 -17.65 -10.66 41.81
CA LEU A 19 -16.78 -9.60 41.31
C LEU A 19 -15.64 -10.25 40.53
N ILE A 20 -15.80 -10.38 39.22
CA ILE A 20 -14.69 -10.75 38.33
C ILE A 20 -13.77 -9.53 38.27
N PRO A 21 -12.53 -9.58 38.78
CA PRO A 21 -11.61 -8.46 38.65
C PRO A 21 -11.33 -8.25 37.16
N THR A 22 -11.85 -7.16 36.59
CA THR A 22 -11.47 -6.73 35.25
C THR A 22 -10.00 -6.31 35.31
N TRP A 23 -9.10 -7.21 34.92
CA TRP A 23 -7.72 -6.85 34.68
C TRP A 23 -7.73 -5.92 33.46
N SER A 24 -7.73 -4.60 33.71
CA SER A 24 -7.34 -3.65 32.69
C SER A 24 -5.88 -3.91 32.37
N ILE A 25 -5.62 -4.70 31.32
CA ILE A 25 -4.31 -4.75 30.68
C ILE A 25 -4.04 -3.30 30.26
N ALA A 26 -3.08 -2.64 30.91
CA ALA A 26 -2.64 -1.32 30.50
C ALA A 26 -2.19 -1.43 29.04
N GLN A 27 -2.96 -0.87 28.12
CA GLN A 27 -2.61 -0.95 26.71
C GLN A 27 -1.38 -0.06 26.48
N GLY A 28 -0.33 -0.64 25.90
CA GLY A 28 0.91 0.08 25.60
C GLY A 28 0.65 1.39 24.86
N LYS A 29 1.44 2.41 25.16
CA LYS A 29 1.42 3.72 24.49
C LYS A 29 2.34 3.71 23.27
N TYR A 30 1.94 4.46 22.25
CA TYR A 30 2.78 4.79 21.10
C TYR A 30 3.86 5.79 21.52
N VAL A 31 5.12 5.54 21.13
CA VAL A 31 6.28 6.36 21.54
C VAL A 31 6.99 7.05 20.38
N GLY A 32 6.67 6.70 19.14
CA GLY A 32 7.21 7.31 17.93
C GLY A 32 8.54 6.69 17.48
N SER A 33 8.79 6.75 16.18
CA SER A 33 9.97 6.10 15.56
C SER A 33 11.30 6.66 16.05
N ASP A 34 11.35 7.91 16.50
CA ASP A 34 12.59 8.51 17.03
C ASP A 34 13.05 7.83 18.32
N LYS A 35 12.11 7.36 19.15
CA LYS A 35 12.43 6.54 20.32
C LYS A 35 13.00 5.19 19.91
N CYS A 36 12.50 4.60 18.83
CA CYS A 36 13.03 3.36 18.26
C CYS A 36 14.45 3.56 17.67
N ALA A 37 14.72 4.73 17.08
CA ALA A 37 16.01 5.06 16.45
C ALA A 37 17.19 4.98 17.43
N ALA A 38 16.96 5.29 18.71
CA ALA A 38 17.98 5.25 19.76
C ALA A 38 18.64 3.87 19.92
N CYS A 39 17.89 2.78 19.67
CA CYS A 39 18.40 1.40 19.75
C CYS A 39 18.48 0.71 18.38
N HIS A 40 17.67 1.13 17.39
CA HIS A 40 17.52 0.48 16.09
C HIS A 40 17.89 1.39 14.91
N LYS A 41 18.95 2.19 15.06
CA LYS A 41 19.37 3.19 14.07
C LYS A 41 19.44 2.65 12.64
N GLY A 42 20.05 1.48 12.44
CA GLY A 42 20.17 0.89 11.10
C GLY A 42 18.82 0.58 10.44
N HIS A 43 17.82 0.13 11.20
CA HIS A 43 16.46 -0.05 10.66
C HIS A 43 15.76 1.28 10.44
N TYR A 44 15.93 2.23 11.35
CA TYR A 44 15.37 3.57 11.25
C TYR A 44 15.87 4.31 10.00
N ASP A 45 17.18 4.35 9.76
CA ASP A 45 17.78 5.03 8.61
C ASP A 45 17.27 4.44 7.28
N ASN A 46 17.22 3.11 7.20
CA ASN A 46 16.66 2.39 6.05
C ASN A 46 15.17 2.72 5.85
N TRP A 47 14.38 2.72 6.93
CA TRP A 47 12.95 3.01 6.89
C TRP A 47 12.67 4.47 6.49
N LYS A 48 13.46 5.43 6.98
CA LYS A 48 13.42 6.85 6.58
C LYS A 48 13.70 7.04 5.10
N ALA A 49 14.46 6.14 4.48
CA ALA A 49 14.67 6.15 3.03
C ALA A 49 13.49 5.54 2.25
N THR A 50 12.43 5.05 2.89
CA THR A 50 11.23 4.52 2.19
C THR A 50 10.13 5.56 2.06
N GLY A 51 9.05 5.23 1.33
CA GLY A 51 7.87 6.07 1.24
C GLY A 51 6.87 5.93 2.39
N HIS A 52 7.09 5.01 3.34
CA HIS A 52 6.20 4.79 4.50
C HIS A 52 6.11 5.99 5.45
N PRO A 53 7.22 6.63 5.88
CA PRO A 53 7.14 7.81 6.74
C PRO A 53 6.38 8.98 6.13
N TYR A 54 6.33 9.05 4.80
CA TYR A 54 5.85 10.22 4.06
C TYR A 54 4.48 10.00 3.42
N LYS A 55 3.66 9.09 3.95
CA LYS A 55 2.28 8.89 3.47
C LYS A 55 1.37 10.08 3.78
N ILE A 56 1.64 10.77 4.88
CA ILE A 56 1.16 12.13 5.19
C ILE A 56 2.24 12.81 6.02
N ARG A 57 2.52 14.08 5.74
CA ARG A 57 3.50 14.89 6.48
C ARG A 57 3.07 16.35 6.59
N PRO A 58 3.51 17.08 7.63
CA PRO A 58 3.33 18.53 7.74
C PRO A 58 3.81 19.30 6.51
N ALA A 59 3.19 20.45 6.26
CA ALA A 59 3.49 21.32 5.12
C ALA A 59 4.96 21.76 5.06
N ASN A 60 5.56 22.14 6.20
CA ASN A 60 6.97 22.53 6.28
C ASN A 60 7.90 21.39 5.82
N GLU A 61 7.67 20.15 6.29
CA GLU A 61 8.48 19.01 5.85
C GLU A 61 8.35 18.73 4.35
N ALA A 62 7.16 18.95 3.78
CA ALA A 62 6.95 18.79 2.34
C ALA A 62 7.64 19.87 1.52
N ARG A 63 7.60 21.12 2.00
CA ARG A 63 8.31 22.27 1.42
C ARG A 63 9.83 22.04 1.45
N ASP A 64 10.36 21.66 2.59
CA ASP A 64 11.81 21.47 2.79
C ASP A 64 12.33 20.30 1.94
N ALA A 65 11.45 19.35 1.58
CA ALA A 65 11.74 18.28 0.62
C ALA A 65 11.57 18.69 -0.87
N GLY A 66 11.30 19.96 -1.16
CA GLY A 66 11.23 20.49 -2.53
C GLY A 66 9.96 20.11 -3.31
N ILE A 67 8.89 19.67 -2.65
CA ILE A 67 7.62 19.42 -3.35
C ILE A 67 7.01 20.74 -3.79
N PRO A 68 6.60 20.92 -5.06
CA PRO A 68 5.88 22.12 -5.47
C PRO A 68 4.46 22.13 -4.92
N LYS A 69 3.91 23.29 -4.58
CA LYS A 69 2.47 23.46 -4.29
C LYS A 69 1.69 23.82 -5.57
N PRO A 70 0.37 23.58 -5.64
CA PRO A 70 -0.44 24.05 -6.76
C PRO A 70 -0.27 25.55 -6.96
N GLY A 71 -0.19 26.02 -8.21
CA GLY A 71 0.16 27.41 -8.52
C GLY A 71 -0.83 28.46 -7.98
N TYR A 72 -2.05 28.06 -7.65
CA TYR A 72 -3.09 28.90 -7.08
C TYR A 72 -3.14 28.90 -5.54
N VAL A 73 -2.31 28.09 -4.89
CA VAL A 73 -2.12 28.17 -3.44
C VAL A 73 -1.06 29.24 -3.19
N ASN A 74 -1.37 30.30 -2.44
CA ASN A 74 -0.48 31.45 -2.30
C ASN A 74 0.65 31.16 -1.31
N SER A 75 0.32 30.67 -0.11
CA SER A 75 1.30 30.36 0.94
C SER A 75 1.35 28.86 1.27
N TRP A 76 2.48 28.40 1.78
CA TRP A 76 2.54 27.09 2.45
C TRP A 76 1.75 27.07 3.75
N ASP A 77 1.45 28.23 4.33
CA ASP A 77 0.60 28.36 5.52
C ASP A 77 -0.85 27.97 5.24
N ASP A 78 -1.27 27.99 3.97
CA ASP A 78 -2.60 27.52 3.55
C ASP A 78 -2.70 25.99 3.53
N ILE A 79 -1.58 25.29 3.68
CA ILE A 79 -1.49 23.82 3.65
C ILE A 79 -1.21 23.33 5.08
N LEU A 80 -2.05 22.42 5.56
CA LEU A 80 -1.81 21.72 6.81
C LEU A 80 -0.91 20.50 6.61
N PHE A 81 -1.28 19.65 5.65
CA PHE A 81 -0.61 18.39 5.37
C PHE A 81 -0.44 18.15 3.87
N VAL A 82 0.61 17.40 3.53
CA VAL A 82 0.80 16.82 2.20
C VAL A 82 0.69 15.31 2.30
N ALA A 83 -0.23 14.72 1.54
CA ALA A 83 -0.38 13.28 1.39
C ALA A 83 0.51 12.78 0.24
N GLY A 84 1.44 11.87 0.57
CA GLY A 84 2.42 11.34 -0.38
C GLY A 84 3.60 12.28 -0.61
N GLY A 85 4.09 12.35 -1.84
CA GLY A 85 5.18 13.24 -2.19
C GLY A 85 6.59 12.62 -2.12
N PHE A 86 6.70 11.30 -1.93
CA PHE A 86 8.00 10.62 -1.87
C PHE A 86 8.46 10.02 -3.21
N LYS A 87 7.53 9.48 -4.02
CA LYS A 87 7.88 8.74 -5.25
C LYS A 87 6.97 9.01 -6.43
N TRP A 88 5.66 8.96 -6.23
CA TRP A 88 4.71 9.00 -7.35
C TRP A 88 3.96 10.31 -7.44
N LYS A 89 3.29 10.71 -6.36
CA LYS A 89 2.43 11.88 -6.35
C LYS A 89 2.27 12.50 -4.99
N SER A 90 1.98 13.80 -4.96
CA SER A 90 1.57 14.56 -3.77
C SER A 90 0.21 15.22 -3.97
N ARG A 91 -0.53 15.35 -2.86
CA ARG A 91 -1.80 16.08 -2.77
C ARG A 91 -1.81 16.86 -1.47
N TYR A 92 -2.54 17.98 -1.45
CA TYR A 92 -2.42 19.01 -0.43
C TYR A 92 -3.73 19.11 0.34
N ILE A 93 -3.63 19.24 1.66
CA ILE A 93 -4.74 19.28 2.59
C ILE A 93 -4.72 20.65 3.28
N ASP A 94 -5.84 21.35 3.29
CA ASP A 94 -6.00 22.69 3.86
C ASP A 94 -6.05 22.68 5.40
N GLN A 95 -6.18 23.87 5.98
CA GLN A 95 -6.26 24.06 7.42
C GLN A 95 -7.51 23.46 8.09
N ASP A 96 -8.56 23.16 7.33
CA ASP A 96 -9.76 22.51 7.84
C ASP A 96 -9.74 20.98 7.66
N GLY A 97 -8.68 20.45 7.03
CA GLY A 97 -8.47 19.03 6.81
C GLY A 97 -9.03 18.49 5.50
N PHE A 98 -9.49 19.34 4.59
CA PHE A 98 -9.99 18.93 3.27
C PHE A 98 -8.88 19.00 2.22
N PHE A 99 -8.94 18.14 1.21
CA PHE A 99 -8.04 18.27 0.08
C PHE A 99 -8.32 19.56 -0.69
N ILE A 100 -7.25 20.28 -1.03
CA ILE A 100 -7.29 21.42 -1.93
C ILE A 100 -7.51 20.87 -3.35
N THR A 101 -8.64 21.19 -3.97
CA THR A 101 -9.02 20.69 -5.31
C THR A 101 -9.37 21.79 -6.31
N GLN A 102 -9.34 23.05 -5.87
CA GLN A 102 -9.61 24.24 -6.67
C GLN A 102 -9.01 25.48 -5.99
N SER A 103 -8.90 26.60 -6.74
CA SER A 103 -8.53 27.90 -6.19
C SER A 103 -9.58 28.43 -5.21
N PRO A 104 -9.21 29.34 -4.27
CA PRO A 104 -10.15 29.92 -3.33
C PRO A 104 -11.36 30.61 -3.98
N ASP A 105 -11.16 31.23 -5.15
CA ASP A 105 -12.22 31.89 -5.94
C ASP A 105 -12.96 30.93 -6.89
N GLY A 106 -12.61 29.64 -6.90
CA GLY A 106 -13.21 28.61 -7.74
C GLY A 106 -12.89 28.72 -9.24
N LYS A 107 -12.07 29.68 -9.69
CA LYS A 107 -11.75 29.88 -11.11
C LYS A 107 -10.83 28.81 -11.69
N ILE A 108 -9.93 28.26 -10.88
CA ILE A 108 -9.06 27.15 -11.26
C ILE A 108 -9.56 25.90 -10.57
N VAL A 109 -10.13 24.98 -11.36
CA VAL A 109 -10.63 23.68 -10.88
C VAL A 109 -9.61 22.62 -11.25
N GLY A 110 -9.14 21.81 -10.29
CA GLY A 110 -8.14 20.77 -10.53
C GLY A 110 -6.69 21.23 -10.35
N LYS A 111 -5.77 20.69 -11.16
CA LYS A 111 -4.31 20.89 -11.10
C LYS A 111 -3.76 20.76 -9.67
N ASN A 112 -4.26 19.77 -8.94
CA ASN A 112 -4.09 19.64 -7.49
C ASN A 112 -3.33 18.38 -7.07
N GLN A 113 -2.98 17.51 -8.02
CA GLN A 113 -2.07 16.40 -7.81
C GLN A 113 -0.79 16.65 -8.58
N PHE A 114 0.34 16.78 -7.88
CA PHE A 114 1.64 16.81 -8.53
C PHE A 114 2.15 15.38 -8.74
N ASN A 115 2.54 15.04 -9.96
CA ASN A 115 3.17 13.79 -10.32
C ASN A 115 4.68 13.99 -10.37
N ILE A 116 5.43 13.25 -9.55
CA ILE A 116 6.86 13.49 -9.31
C ILE A 116 7.70 13.11 -10.53
N GLU A 117 7.38 11.99 -11.19
CA GLU A 117 8.17 11.50 -12.31
C GLU A 117 8.02 12.38 -13.56
N SER A 118 6.84 12.94 -13.80
CA SER A 118 6.58 13.82 -14.95
C SER A 118 6.73 15.30 -14.63
N GLU A 119 6.96 15.65 -13.36
CA GLU A 119 7.04 17.03 -12.85
C GLU A 119 5.85 17.92 -13.23
N THR A 120 4.65 17.32 -13.31
CA THR A 120 3.44 18.02 -13.78
C THR A 120 2.29 17.87 -12.81
N PHE A 121 1.42 18.89 -12.78
CA PHE A 121 0.15 18.82 -12.09
C PHE A 121 -0.92 18.17 -12.96
N SER A 122 -1.78 17.39 -12.32
CA SER A 122 -2.94 16.70 -12.90
C SER A 122 -4.18 16.91 -12.04
N ASP A 123 -5.33 16.65 -12.63
CA ASP A 123 -6.61 16.78 -11.94
C ASP A 123 -6.90 15.55 -11.08
N TRP A 124 -7.29 15.78 -9.83
CA TRP A 124 -7.80 14.74 -8.96
C TRP A 124 -8.95 15.26 -8.12
N ASN A 125 -10.15 14.69 -8.29
CA ASN A 125 -11.37 15.17 -7.62
C ASN A 125 -11.58 16.69 -7.79
N ALA A 126 -11.25 17.20 -8.98
CA ALA A 126 -11.28 18.62 -9.31
C ALA A 126 -12.61 19.25 -8.87
N GLY A 127 -12.52 20.33 -8.08
CA GLY A 127 -13.65 21.09 -7.55
C GLY A 127 -14.50 20.42 -6.46
N LYS A 128 -14.15 19.21 -6.02
CA LYS A 128 -14.92 18.51 -4.98
C LYS A 128 -14.37 18.80 -3.59
N LYS A 129 -15.27 19.04 -2.63
CA LYS A 129 -14.89 19.04 -1.21
C LYS A 129 -14.63 17.61 -0.74
N VAL A 130 -13.36 17.22 -0.63
CA VAL A 130 -12.95 15.86 -0.26
C VAL A 130 -12.26 15.86 1.09
N PRO A 131 -12.79 15.17 2.13
CA PRO A 131 -12.11 15.06 3.41
C PRO A 131 -10.89 14.13 3.31
N PHE A 132 -9.95 14.26 4.23
CA PHE A 132 -8.90 13.27 4.44
C PHE A 132 -9.43 12.07 5.23
N ASP A 133 -9.83 11.02 4.50
CA ASP A 133 -10.28 9.73 5.03
C ASP A 133 -9.23 8.61 4.85
N CYS A 134 -8.02 8.97 4.42
CA CYS A 134 -6.95 8.04 4.11
C CYS A 134 -6.17 7.56 5.35
N GLY A 135 -6.56 8.02 6.55
CA GLY A 135 -5.94 7.73 7.85
C GLY A 135 -5.61 6.24 8.09
N PRO A 136 -6.52 5.28 7.84
CA PRO A 136 -6.27 3.86 8.10
C PRO A 136 -5.00 3.30 7.46
N CYS A 137 -4.59 3.85 6.31
CA CYS A 137 -3.45 3.37 5.54
C CYS A 137 -2.27 4.36 5.48
N HIS A 138 -2.46 5.58 5.97
CA HIS A 138 -1.49 6.67 5.82
C HIS A 138 -0.96 7.19 7.17
N THR A 139 -1.45 6.67 8.29
CA THR A 139 -1.10 7.13 9.65
C THR A 139 -0.76 5.96 10.56
N THR A 140 -0.22 6.24 11.75
CA THR A 140 0.10 5.24 12.76
C THR A 140 -0.82 5.37 13.97
N GLY A 141 -1.37 4.25 14.43
CA GLY A 141 -2.28 4.22 15.57
C GLY A 141 -3.65 4.85 15.26
N TYR A 142 -4.13 4.67 14.03
CA TYR A 142 -5.41 5.20 13.58
C TYR A 142 -6.59 4.68 14.41
N LYS A 143 -7.54 5.57 14.69
CA LYS A 143 -8.86 5.29 15.26
C LYS A 143 -9.91 5.99 14.41
N LYS A 144 -11.04 5.32 14.18
CA LYS A 144 -12.10 5.83 13.29
C LYS A 144 -12.82 7.03 13.92
N GLU A 145 -12.83 7.10 15.25
CA GLU A 145 -13.59 8.07 16.01
C GLU A 145 -12.90 9.44 16.06
N GLY A 146 -13.74 10.48 16.00
CA GLY A 146 -13.33 11.86 16.14
C GLY A 146 -12.70 12.45 14.89
N ASN A 147 -12.06 13.60 15.09
CA ASN A 147 -11.38 14.35 14.06
C ASN A 147 -10.03 14.80 14.60
N GLN A 148 -8.95 14.45 13.91
CA GLN A 148 -7.61 14.84 14.32
C GLN A 148 -7.53 16.37 14.45
N MET A 149 -6.96 16.85 15.55
CA MET A 149 -6.87 18.29 15.86
C MET A 149 -8.22 19.04 15.90
N GLY A 150 -9.36 18.34 16.00
CA GLY A 150 -10.69 18.94 15.92
C GLY A 150 -11.06 19.46 14.52
N LYS A 151 -10.30 19.11 13.49
CA LYS A 151 -10.48 19.61 12.12
C LYS A 151 -11.48 18.74 11.34
N PRO A 152 -12.60 19.28 10.85
CA PRO A 152 -13.71 18.48 10.32
C PRO A 152 -13.34 17.63 9.10
N GLY A 153 -12.37 18.06 8.29
CA GLY A 153 -11.90 17.32 7.13
C GLY A 153 -10.98 16.15 7.47
N LEU A 154 -10.39 16.09 8.68
CA LEU A 154 -9.54 14.96 9.10
C LEU A 154 -10.39 13.87 9.73
N ILE A 155 -10.70 12.80 8.99
CA ILE A 155 -11.61 11.75 9.46
C ILE A 155 -10.88 10.73 10.34
N GLY A 156 -11.27 10.65 11.61
CA GLY A 156 -10.61 9.83 12.62
C GLY A 156 -9.44 10.56 13.29
N THR A 157 -8.77 9.85 14.20
CA THR A 157 -7.62 10.33 14.97
C THR A 157 -6.45 9.35 14.84
N TRP A 158 -5.23 9.81 15.09
CA TRP A 158 -4.04 8.96 15.01
C TRP A 158 -2.93 9.42 15.96
N ALA A 159 -2.02 8.51 16.29
CA ALA A 159 -0.88 8.80 17.15
C ALA A 159 0.23 9.57 16.41
N PHE A 160 0.54 9.16 15.17
CA PHE A 160 1.60 9.78 14.37
C PHE A 160 1.27 9.85 12.89
N ASN A 161 1.78 10.90 12.23
CA ASN A 161 1.72 11.07 10.79
C ASN A 161 2.59 10.01 10.09
N GLY A 162 2.14 9.52 8.94
CA GLY A 162 2.84 8.51 8.18
C GLY A 162 2.80 7.11 8.81
N ILE A 163 3.39 6.15 8.11
CA ILE A 163 3.57 4.78 8.58
C ILE A 163 4.91 4.70 9.31
N GLN A 164 4.83 4.82 10.64
CA GLN A 164 5.93 4.76 11.60
C GLN A 164 6.21 3.30 12.02
N CYS A 165 7.28 3.06 12.80
CA CYS A 165 7.64 1.71 13.27
C CYS A 165 6.45 0.97 13.92
N GLU A 166 5.70 1.69 14.74
CA GLU A 166 4.61 1.15 15.55
C GLU A 166 3.32 0.87 14.74
N ALA A 167 3.25 1.29 13.46
CA ALA A 167 2.18 0.84 12.56
C ALA A 167 2.30 -0.65 12.25
N CYS A 168 3.53 -1.18 12.25
CA CYS A 168 3.82 -2.60 12.06
C CYS A 168 4.04 -3.33 13.38
N HIS A 169 4.74 -2.69 14.32
CA HIS A 169 5.18 -3.29 15.58
C HIS A 169 4.22 -3.08 16.76
N GLY A 170 3.14 -2.32 16.57
CA GLY A 170 2.23 -1.94 17.65
C GLY A 170 2.85 -0.93 18.63
N PRO A 171 2.12 -0.54 19.68
CA PRO A 171 2.60 0.41 20.68
C PRO A 171 3.87 -0.10 21.39
N GLY A 172 4.97 0.64 21.29
CA GLY A 172 6.30 0.22 21.69
C GLY A 172 6.73 0.63 23.10
N SER A 173 5.90 1.32 23.88
CA SER A 173 6.29 1.82 25.22
C SER A 173 6.86 0.77 26.16
N GLU A 174 6.26 -0.42 26.25
CA GLU A 174 6.76 -1.51 27.09
C GLU A 174 8.11 -2.04 26.59
N HIS A 175 8.23 -2.20 25.27
CA HIS A 175 9.48 -2.62 24.64
C HIS A 175 10.60 -1.60 24.86
N ALA A 176 10.29 -0.31 24.73
CA ALA A 176 11.25 0.77 24.94
C ALA A 176 11.72 0.85 26.40
N ALA A 177 10.86 0.51 27.37
CA ALA A 177 11.20 0.49 28.79
C ALA A 177 11.97 -0.78 29.20
N LYS A 178 11.58 -1.94 28.66
CA LYS A 178 12.19 -3.24 28.94
C LYS A 178 12.31 -4.08 27.66
N PRO A 179 13.39 -3.94 26.89
CA PRO A 179 13.49 -4.58 25.57
C PRO A 179 13.39 -6.11 25.66
N ALA A 180 12.36 -6.67 25.03
CA ALA A 180 12.19 -8.11 24.87
C ALA A 180 11.51 -8.43 23.52
N LYS A 181 11.72 -9.63 22.98
CA LYS A 181 10.98 -10.06 21.78
C LYS A 181 9.50 -10.30 22.06
N ALA A 182 9.15 -10.64 23.30
CA ALA A 182 7.80 -10.98 23.70
C ALA A 182 6.87 -9.76 23.87
N ASN A 183 7.42 -8.55 24.01
CA ASN A 183 6.64 -7.32 24.24
C ASN A 183 6.67 -6.35 23.04
N ILE A 184 6.92 -6.88 21.85
CA ILE A 184 6.80 -6.13 20.59
C ILE A 184 6.18 -7.03 19.53
N LYS A 185 5.23 -6.49 18.75
CA LYS A 185 4.56 -7.27 17.71
C LYS A 185 5.50 -7.48 16.52
N VAL A 186 5.51 -8.68 15.95
CA VAL A 186 6.15 -8.97 14.67
C VAL A 186 5.23 -9.91 13.89
N ASP A 187 4.46 -9.36 12.95
CA ASP A 187 3.63 -10.13 12.02
C ASP A 187 4.28 -10.10 10.63
N LYS A 188 4.60 -11.29 10.12
CA LYS A 188 5.28 -11.48 8.84
C LYS A 188 4.34 -11.91 7.73
N SER A 189 3.04 -12.06 8.02
CA SER A 189 2.07 -12.53 7.03
C SER A 189 1.88 -11.51 5.90
N ALA A 190 1.66 -11.98 4.68
CA ALA A 190 1.23 -11.09 3.59
C ALA A 190 -0.11 -10.38 3.92
N ALA A 191 -1.00 -11.07 4.65
CA ALA A 191 -2.27 -10.52 5.11
C ALA A 191 -2.10 -9.28 5.99
N PHE A 192 -1.04 -9.21 6.80
CA PHE A 192 -0.75 -8.02 7.59
C PHE A 192 -0.47 -6.81 6.70
N CYS A 193 0.35 -6.98 5.66
CA CYS A 193 0.63 -5.94 4.66
C CYS A 193 -0.64 -5.50 3.92
N ALA A 194 -1.58 -6.42 3.70
CA ALA A 194 -2.89 -6.16 3.12
C ALA A 194 -3.77 -5.22 3.96
N THR A 195 -3.38 -4.88 5.19
CA THR A 195 -4.04 -3.80 5.93
C THR A 195 -4.04 -2.50 5.13
N CYS A 196 -2.99 -2.27 4.35
CA CYS A 196 -2.82 -1.07 3.50
C CYS A 196 -2.63 -1.39 2.01
N HIS A 197 -1.96 -2.50 1.69
CA HIS A 197 -1.66 -2.95 0.32
C HIS A 197 -2.77 -3.83 -0.23
N ARG A 198 -4.00 -3.31 -0.19
CA ARG A 198 -5.18 -3.87 -0.85
C ARG A 198 -6.12 -2.73 -1.27
N ARG A 199 -7.16 -3.07 -2.02
CA ARG A 199 -8.34 -2.21 -2.18
C ARG A 199 -9.63 -2.98 -2.04
N GLY A 200 -10.60 -2.31 -1.42
CA GLY A 200 -11.90 -2.90 -1.16
C GLY A 200 -11.81 -4.04 -0.15
N THR A 201 -12.93 -4.72 0.05
CA THR A 201 -13.06 -5.83 1.00
C THR A 201 -12.95 -7.20 0.32
N ASP A 202 -13.16 -7.28 -1.00
CA ASP A 202 -13.08 -8.52 -1.75
C ASP A 202 -11.66 -8.77 -2.27
N MET A 203 -10.97 -9.73 -1.65
CA MET A 203 -9.60 -10.10 -2.01
C MET A 203 -9.51 -11.03 -3.23
N LYS A 204 -10.65 -11.44 -3.80
CA LYS A 204 -10.71 -12.30 -4.99
C LYS A 204 -10.68 -11.52 -6.30
N VAL A 205 -10.79 -10.20 -6.24
CA VAL A 205 -10.80 -9.33 -7.42
C VAL A 205 -9.62 -8.36 -7.37
N ILE A 206 -9.12 -7.95 -8.54
CA ILE A 206 -8.04 -6.96 -8.67
C ILE A 206 -8.60 -5.74 -9.42
N PRO A 207 -8.98 -4.66 -8.72
CA PRO A 207 -9.53 -3.46 -9.32
C PRO A 207 -8.63 -2.80 -10.36
N VAL A 208 -9.25 -2.26 -11.39
CA VAL A 208 -8.59 -1.61 -12.52
C VAL A 208 -9.10 -0.19 -12.68
N LYS A 209 -8.19 0.72 -13.06
CA LYS A 209 -8.52 2.10 -13.39
C LYS A 209 -9.18 2.20 -14.75
N ALA A 210 -9.86 3.32 -14.98
CA ALA A 210 -10.39 3.65 -16.31
C ALA A 210 -9.32 3.69 -17.41
N SER A 211 -8.04 3.92 -17.05
CA SER A 211 -6.90 3.85 -17.97
C SER A 211 -6.56 2.42 -18.43
N GLY A 212 -7.18 1.38 -17.86
CA GLY A 212 -6.96 -0.02 -18.22
C GLY A 212 -5.79 -0.70 -17.50
N PHE A 213 -5.17 -0.02 -16.53
CA PHE A 213 -4.15 -0.58 -15.64
C PHE A 213 -4.72 -0.99 -14.29
N ILE A 214 -4.07 -1.96 -13.64
CA ILE A 214 -4.38 -2.31 -12.25
C ILE A 214 -4.23 -1.05 -11.38
N ASP A 215 -5.18 -0.81 -10.48
CA ASP A 215 -5.11 0.36 -9.59
C ASP A 215 -3.94 0.22 -8.60
N HIS A 216 -3.53 1.31 -7.97
CA HIS A 216 -2.46 1.24 -6.99
C HIS A 216 -2.98 0.68 -5.66
N ARG A 217 -2.15 -0.20 -5.08
CA ARG A 217 -2.29 -0.97 -3.82
C ARG A 217 -2.82 -2.40 -3.96
N GLU A 218 -3.01 -2.93 -5.17
CA GLU A 218 -3.55 -4.30 -5.32
C GLU A 218 -2.52 -5.43 -5.13
N GLN A 219 -1.29 -5.16 -4.66
CA GLN A 219 -0.22 -6.17 -4.65
C GLN A 219 -0.57 -7.44 -3.87
N TYR A 220 -1.36 -7.31 -2.79
CA TYR A 220 -1.82 -8.49 -2.06
C TYR A 220 -2.83 -9.32 -2.85
N GLN A 221 -3.82 -8.66 -3.47
CA GLN A 221 -4.80 -9.32 -4.34
C GLN A 221 -4.12 -9.99 -5.55
N GLU A 222 -3.13 -9.31 -6.14
CA GLU A 222 -2.29 -9.88 -7.19
C GLU A 222 -1.53 -11.14 -6.71
N LEU A 223 -0.87 -11.05 -5.56
CA LEU A 223 -0.12 -12.17 -4.98
C LEU A 223 -1.02 -13.38 -4.73
N LEU A 224 -2.22 -13.18 -4.18
CA LEU A 224 -3.20 -14.25 -3.91
C LEU A 224 -3.67 -14.98 -5.17
N GLN A 225 -3.65 -14.31 -6.33
CA GLN A 225 -4.02 -14.90 -7.62
C GLN A 225 -2.81 -15.45 -8.38
N SER A 226 -1.61 -15.18 -7.90
CA SER A 226 -0.38 -15.63 -8.52
C SER A 226 0.03 -17.05 -8.11
N PRO A 227 1.00 -17.67 -8.81
CA PRO A 227 1.65 -18.90 -8.35
C PRO A 227 2.32 -18.77 -6.98
N HIS A 228 2.63 -17.56 -6.53
CA HIS A 228 3.26 -17.27 -5.23
C HIS A 228 2.25 -16.98 -4.11
N LYS A 229 0.96 -17.31 -4.26
CA LYS A 229 -0.09 -17.06 -3.25
C LYS A 229 0.18 -17.63 -1.86
N GLY A 230 1.06 -18.62 -1.73
CA GLY A 230 1.47 -19.20 -0.43
C GLY A 230 2.66 -18.50 0.23
N MET A 231 3.26 -17.51 -0.43
CA MET A 231 4.41 -16.76 0.07
C MET A 231 3.98 -15.49 0.81
N ASN A 232 4.88 -14.97 1.63
CA ASN A 232 4.73 -13.70 2.30
C ASN A 232 5.53 -12.59 1.60
N CYS A 233 5.06 -11.35 1.72
CA CYS A 233 5.76 -10.19 1.18
C CYS A 233 7.22 -10.12 1.65
N VAL A 234 7.47 -10.51 2.91
CA VAL A 234 8.79 -10.44 3.56
C VAL A 234 9.73 -11.58 3.19
N ASP A 235 9.27 -12.57 2.42
CA ASP A 235 10.12 -13.62 1.86
C ASP A 235 11.01 -13.04 0.74
N CYS A 236 10.47 -12.08 -0.02
CA CYS A 236 11.21 -11.35 -1.06
C CYS A 236 11.65 -9.95 -0.61
N HIS A 237 10.81 -9.20 0.10
CA HIS A 237 11.09 -7.80 0.46
C HIS A 237 11.63 -7.65 1.88
N ASN A 238 12.54 -6.70 2.07
CA ASN A 238 12.87 -6.20 3.39
C ASN A 238 11.86 -5.12 3.80
N PRO A 239 11.08 -5.30 4.89
CA PRO A 239 10.05 -4.34 5.29
C PRO A 239 10.61 -2.99 5.76
N HIS A 240 11.91 -2.92 6.09
CA HIS A 240 12.58 -1.70 6.50
C HIS A 240 13.28 -0.98 5.35
N LYS A 241 13.39 -1.57 4.15
CA LYS A 241 14.16 -1.01 3.04
C LYS A 241 13.30 -0.70 1.82
N ARG A 242 13.86 0.03 0.86
CA ARG A 242 13.20 0.34 -0.42
C ARG A 242 12.92 -0.95 -1.20
N ALA A 243 11.64 -1.25 -1.41
CA ALA A 243 11.18 -2.49 -2.05
C ALA A 243 11.81 -2.78 -3.44
N LYS A 244 12.15 -1.75 -4.23
CA LYS A 244 12.74 -1.91 -5.58
C LYS A 244 14.25 -2.14 -5.58
N LEU A 245 14.95 -1.79 -4.51
CA LEU A 245 16.42 -1.77 -4.50
C LEU A 245 17.00 -2.91 -3.67
N GLU A 246 16.31 -3.37 -2.63
CA GLU A 246 16.90 -4.27 -1.64
C GLU A 246 15.97 -5.45 -1.33
N LEU A 247 16.00 -6.45 -2.23
CA LEU A 247 15.34 -7.74 -2.05
C LEU A 247 16.16 -8.66 -1.16
N LYS A 248 15.49 -9.42 -0.29
CA LYS A 248 16.07 -10.50 0.49
C LYS A 248 16.32 -11.76 -0.34
N ALA A 249 15.47 -11.98 -1.33
CA ALA A 249 15.55 -13.11 -2.26
C ALA A 249 15.30 -12.61 -3.68
N THR A 250 16.02 -13.18 -4.64
CA THR A 250 15.84 -12.94 -6.08
C THR A 250 15.14 -14.12 -6.72
N CYS A 251 14.58 -13.97 -7.93
CA CYS A 251 13.94 -15.08 -8.64
C CYS A 251 14.88 -16.30 -8.76
N SER A 252 16.17 -16.04 -8.96
CA SER A 252 17.21 -17.06 -9.11
C SER A 252 17.46 -17.91 -7.88
N SER A 253 17.07 -17.49 -6.67
CA SER A 253 17.28 -18.30 -5.46
C SER A 253 16.38 -19.54 -5.40
N CYS A 254 15.32 -19.57 -6.21
CA CYS A 254 14.38 -20.71 -6.29
C CYS A 254 14.17 -21.22 -7.73
N HIS A 255 14.40 -20.38 -8.74
CA HIS A 255 14.20 -20.70 -10.16
C HIS A 255 15.52 -20.95 -10.90
N GLU A 256 16.37 -21.83 -10.36
CA GLU A 256 17.70 -22.13 -10.88
C GLU A 256 17.66 -22.67 -12.32
N LYS A 257 16.68 -23.54 -12.61
CA LYS A 257 16.49 -24.06 -13.97
C LYS A 257 16.20 -22.93 -14.97
N GLN A 258 15.33 -22.00 -14.61
CA GLN A 258 14.98 -20.86 -15.47
C GLN A 258 16.17 -19.92 -15.61
N LEU A 259 16.97 -19.72 -14.56
CA LEU A 259 18.22 -18.96 -14.64
C LEU A 259 19.20 -19.61 -15.61
N GLY A 260 19.43 -20.92 -15.51
CA GLY A 260 20.26 -21.68 -16.43
C GLY A 260 19.74 -21.59 -17.86
N ASP A 261 18.43 -21.75 -18.04
CA ASP A 261 17.74 -21.60 -19.32
C ASP A 261 17.81 -20.17 -19.86
N PHE A 262 17.95 -19.12 -19.04
CA PHE A 262 17.99 -17.70 -19.45
C PHE A 262 19.40 -17.19 -19.74
N LYS A 263 20.42 -17.75 -19.08
CA LYS A 263 21.84 -17.38 -19.23
C LYS A 263 22.28 -17.48 -20.71
N ASP A 264 22.93 -16.46 -21.25
CA ASP A 264 23.42 -16.32 -22.62
C ASP A 264 22.34 -16.17 -23.71
N SER A 265 21.06 -16.09 -23.33
CA SER A 265 19.97 -15.77 -24.27
C SER A 265 20.09 -14.36 -24.85
N LYS A 266 19.43 -14.11 -25.98
CA LYS A 266 19.35 -12.76 -26.58
C LYS A 266 18.80 -11.73 -25.60
N HIS A 267 17.79 -12.09 -24.81
CA HIS A 267 17.19 -11.20 -23.81
C HIS A 267 18.16 -10.86 -22.69
N GLN A 268 18.89 -11.85 -22.16
CA GLN A 268 19.89 -11.59 -21.13
C GLN A 268 21.04 -10.72 -21.67
N LYS A 269 21.52 -11.00 -22.89
CA LYS A 269 22.55 -10.19 -23.58
C LYS A 269 22.08 -8.74 -23.81
N ALA A 270 20.78 -8.55 -24.06
CA ALA A 270 20.13 -7.24 -24.13
C ALA A 270 19.82 -6.62 -22.74
N ARG A 271 20.32 -7.21 -21.65
CA ARG A 271 20.13 -6.76 -20.25
C ARG A 271 18.67 -6.76 -19.77
N VAL A 272 17.81 -7.57 -20.39
CA VAL A 272 16.45 -7.84 -19.90
C VAL A 272 16.53 -8.72 -18.67
N ARG A 273 15.71 -8.40 -17.65
CA ARG A 273 15.64 -9.10 -16.37
C ARG A 273 14.34 -9.88 -16.26
N CYS A 274 14.28 -10.85 -15.35
CA CYS A 274 13.07 -11.65 -15.10
C CYS A 274 11.84 -10.76 -14.84
N MET A 275 12.02 -9.71 -14.05
CA MET A 275 10.95 -8.77 -13.67
C MET A 275 10.41 -7.97 -14.86
N ASP A 276 11.17 -7.79 -15.93
CA ASP A 276 10.72 -6.98 -17.06
C ASP A 276 9.57 -7.67 -17.84
N CYS A 277 9.48 -9.01 -17.77
CA CYS A 277 8.38 -9.80 -18.35
C CYS A 277 7.41 -10.37 -17.29
N HIS A 278 7.93 -10.78 -16.12
CA HIS A 278 7.13 -11.43 -15.07
C HIS A 278 6.60 -10.45 -14.02
N MET A 279 7.10 -9.22 -13.97
CA MET A 279 6.58 -8.15 -13.11
C MET A 279 6.56 -6.82 -13.87
N PRO A 280 6.01 -6.76 -15.10
CA PRO A 280 5.97 -5.53 -15.86
C PRO A 280 5.18 -4.46 -15.09
N ASP A 281 5.39 -3.19 -15.44
CA ASP A 281 4.60 -2.10 -14.89
C ASP A 281 3.16 -2.20 -15.45
N LEU A 282 2.33 -3.05 -14.84
CA LEU A 282 0.92 -3.30 -15.20
C LEU A 282 -0.04 -2.62 -14.19
N GLY A 283 0.50 -2.09 -13.08
CA GLY A 283 -0.21 -1.17 -12.22
C GLY A 283 0.08 0.29 -12.58
N GLU A 284 -0.88 1.16 -12.31
CA GLU A 284 -0.72 2.61 -12.47
C GLU A 284 -1.10 3.30 -11.16
N THR A 285 -0.23 4.18 -10.66
CA THR A 285 -0.53 5.06 -9.53
C THR A 285 -0.62 6.51 -9.95
N ALA A 286 0.35 7.05 -10.68
CA ALA A 286 0.42 8.47 -11.06
C ALA A 286 0.40 8.66 -12.57
N ILE A 287 1.21 7.92 -13.31
CA ILE A 287 1.36 8.08 -14.77
C ILE A 287 1.45 6.75 -15.50
N GLN A 288 1.14 6.80 -16.80
CA GLN A 288 1.52 5.78 -17.76
C GLN A 288 2.87 6.16 -18.40
N ARG A 289 3.86 5.26 -18.37
CA ARG A 289 5.23 5.48 -18.88
C ARG A 289 5.39 5.16 -20.37
N GLY A 290 4.36 4.64 -21.02
CA GLY A 290 4.39 4.31 -22.44
C GLY A 290 3.30 3.32 -22.83
N TYR A 291 3.40 2.78 -24.05
CA TYR A 291 2.44 1.80 -24.55
C TYR A 291 2.42 0.54 -23.66
N MET A 292 1.24 0.23 -23.09
CA MET A 292 1.04 -0.88 -22.16
C MET A 292 2.05 -0.92 -21.00
N LYS A 293 2.41 0.25 -20.47
CA LYS A 293 3.37 0.38 -19.37
C LYS A 293 2.95 1.46 -18.39
N GLY A 294 2.48 1.04 -17.23
CA GLY A 294 2.15 1.89 -16.08
C GLY A 294 3.41 2.33 -15.33
N ASP A 295 3.27 2.56 -14.03
CA ASP A 295 4.37 3.02 -13.18
C ASP A 295 4.60 2.18 -11.91
N LEU A 296 3.93 1.02 -11.84
CA LEU A 296 3.94 0.10 -10.71
C LEU A 296 4.00 -1.36 -11.18
N ALA A 297 5.06 -2.06 -10.76
CA ALA A 297 5.27 -3.47 -11.08
C ALA A 297 4.17 -4.37 -10.48
N THR A 298 3.64 -5.27 -11.31
CA THR A 298 2.66 -6.28 -10.91
C THR A 298 3.29 -7.41 -10.10
N HIS A 299 2.49 -8.05 -9.26
CA HIS A 299 2.83 -9.25 -8.49
C HIS A 299 2.05 -10.49 -8.95
N LEU A 300 1.63 -10.52 -10.22
CA LEU A 300 0.93 -11.66 -10.83
C LEU A 300 1.85 -12.79 -11.29
N TYR A 301 3.09 -12.48 -11.71
CA TYR A 301 4.16 -13.40 -12.16
C TYR A 301 3.85 -14.27 -13.39
N LYS A 302 2.68 -14.89 -13.45
CA LYS A 302 2.27 -15.81 -14.51
C LYS A 302 1.93 -15.03 -15.78
N ILE A 303 2.58 -15.39 -16.87
CA ILE A 303 2.25 -14.90 -18.22
C ILE A 303 1.28 -15.89 -18.87
N ASN A 304 0.13 -15.39 -19.33
CA ASN A 304 -0.76 -16.13 -20.20
C ASN A 304 -0.30 -15.95 -21.65
N THR A 305 0.06 -17.06 -22.30
CA THR A 305 0.64 -17.08 -23.64
C THR A 305 -0.38 -17.22 -24.75
N ASP A 306 -1.68 -17.26 -24.44
CA ASP A 306 -2.74 -17.19 -25.45
C ASP A 306 -2.77 -15.76 -26.04
N PRO A 307 -2.61 -15.60 -27.37
CA PRO A 307 -2.63 -14.29 -28.02
C PRO A 307 -3.97 -13.56 -27.89
N ASN A 308 -5.06 -14.27 -27.58
CA ASN A 308 -6.40 -13.70 -27.42
C ASN A 308 -6.77 -13.43 -25.95
N ALA A 309 -5.88 -13.73 -25.00
CA ALA A 309 -6.13 -13.51 -23.59
C ALA A 309 -6.33 -12.01 -23.29
N LYS A 310 -7.39 -11.70 -22.53
CA LYS A 310 -7.67 -10.33 -22.09
C LYS A 310 -7.05 -10.08 -20.72
N GLN A 311 -6.38 -8.94 -20.56
CA GLN A 311 -5.82 -8.55 -19.26
C GLN A 311 -6.93 -8.25 -18.23
N LEU A 312 -8.06 -7.75 -18.74
CA LEU A 312 -9.19 -7.25 -17.98
C LEU A 312 -10.43 -8.11 -18.22
N THR A 313 -11.34 -8.11 -17.26
CA THR A 313 -12.71 -8.61 -17.43
C THR A 313 -13.43 -7.82 -18.54
N ASP A 314 -14.50 -8.39 -19.11
CA ASP A 314 -15.23 -7.74 -20.20
C ASP A 314 -15.86 -6.40 -19.79
N ASP A 315 -16.25 -6.26 -18.52
CA ASP A 315 -16.74 -5.00 -17.94
C ASP A 315 -15.60 -4.02 -17.56
N LYS A 316 -14.34 -4.40 -17.75
CA LYS A 316 -13.11 -3.66 -17.47
C LYS A 316 -12.95 -3.21 -16.02
N LYS A 317 -13.69 -3.79 -15.08
CA LYS A 317 -13.59 -3.43 -13.65
C LYS A 317 -12.44 -4.13 -12.95
N PHE A 318 -12.06 -5.32 -13.41
CA PHE A 318 -11.07 -6.15 -12.75
C PHE A 318 -10.05 -6.73 -13.73
N SER A 319 -8.89 -7.13 -13.20
CA SER A 319 -7.92 -7.94 -13.95
C SER A 319 -8.24 -9.44 -13.84
N ASN A 320 -7.93 -10.20 -14.89
CA ASN A 320 -8.11 -11.66 -14.94
C ASN A 320 -7.03 -12.47 -14.19
N GLY A 321 -6.15 -11.83 -13.41
CA GLY A 321 -5.23 -12.54 -12.51
C GLY A 321 -4.01 -13.18 -13.19
N TYR A 322 -3.62 -12.70 -14.37
CA TYR A 322 -2.40 -13.09 -15.09
C TYR A 322 -1.88 -11.93 -15.92
N ILE A 323 -0.66 -12.03 -16.45
CA ILE A 323 -0.05 -11.04 -17.34
C ILE A 323 -0.27 -11.49 -18.79
N THR A 324 -0.82 -10.63 -19.65
CA THR A 324 -0.91 -10.97 -21.09
C THR A 324 0.38 -10.67 -21.84
N LEU A 325 0.53 -11.25 -23.03
CA LEU A 325 1.65 -10.96 -23.94
C LEU A 325 1.78 -9.47 -24.28
N GLY A 326 0.67 -8.72 -24.24
CA GLY A 326 0.70 -7.28 -24.44
C GLY A 326 1.60 -6.57 -23.42
N TYR A 327 1.42 -6.87 -22.15
CA TYR A 327 2.22 -6.27 -21.07
C TYR A 327 3.60 -6.91 -20.93
N ALA A 328 3.72 -8.22 -21.17
CA ALA A 328 4.99 -8.95 -21.01
C ALA A 328 5.99 -8.72 -22.16
N CYS A 329 5.51 -8.45 -23.38
CA CYS A 329 6.35 -8.42 -24.59
C CYS A 329 6.23 -7.10 -25.37
N LEU A 330 5.01 -6.63 -25.59
CA LEU A 330 4.74 -5.56 -26.57
C LEU A 330 5.03 -4.14 -26.04
N SER A 331 5.41 -4.01 -24.77
CA SER A 331 5.97 -2.76 -24.22
C SER A 331 7.38 -2.45 -24.76
N CYS A 332 8.10 -3.45 -25.25
CA CYS A 332 9.39 -3.31 -25.94
C CYS A 332 9.31 -3.67 -27.43
N HIS A 333 8.50 -4.66 -27.78
CA HIS A 333 8.28 -5.09 -29.17
C HIS A 333 7.06 -4.38 -29.79
N THR A 334 7.12 -3.04 -29.86
CA THR A 334 5.97 -2.19 -30.22
C THR A 334 5.55 -2.30 -31.69
N ASP A 335 6.41 -2.87 -32.55
CA ASP A 335 6.16 -3.14 -33.96
C ASP A 335 5.65 -4.56 -34.23
N ARG A 336 5.22 -5.27 -33.17
CA ARG A 336 4.71 -6.65 -33.21
C ARG A 336 3.33 -6.75 -32.57
N ASN A 337 2.69 -7.90 -32.76
CA ASN A 337 1.38 -8.21 -32.20
C ASN A 337 1.42 -9.44 -31.26
N ALA A 338 0.32 -9.71 -30.57
CA ALA A 338 0.23 -10.81 -29.62
C ALA A 338 0.43 -12.18 -30.28
N SER A 339 -0.03 -12.38 -31.51
CA SER A 339 0.19 -13.61 -32.27
C SER A 339 1.67 -13.89 -32.53
N TRP A 340 2.45 -12.87 -32.86
CA TRP A 340 3.91 -12.96 -32.95
C TRP A 340 4.50 -13.34 -31.59
N ALA A 341 4.13 -12.63 -30.52
CA ALA A 341 4.68 -12.89 -29.20
C ALA A 341 4.39 -14.34 -28.72
N ALA A 342 3.21 -14.88 -29.04
CA ALA A 342 2.80 -16.23 -28.67
C ALA A 342 3.69 -17.31 -29.28
N GLN A 343 4.22 -17.10 -30.50
CA GLN A 343 5.15 -18.03 -31.16
C GLN A 343 6.44 -18.22 -30.38
N TYR A 344 6.88 -17.17 -29.66
CA TYR A 344 8.17 -17.14 -28.96
C TYR A 344 8.05 -17.26 -27.45
N ALA A 345 6.86 -17.06 -26.88
CA ALA A 345 6.64 -17.08 -25.43
C ALA A 345 7.02 -18.43 -24.80
N LYS A 346 6.71 -19.54 -25.48
CA LYS A 346 7.11 -20.88 -25.01
C LYS A 346 8.60 -21.10 -25.30
N GLY A 347 9.39 -21.30 -24.25
CA GLY A 347 10.84 -21.48 -24.36
C GLY A 347 11.62 -20.17 -24.51
N VAL A 348 10.97 -19.01 -24.30
CA VAL A 348 11.57 -17.66 -24.44
C VAL A 348 12.91 -17.52 -23.73
N HIS A 349 13.08 -18.19 -22.58
CA HIS A 349 14.32 -18.17 -21.83
C HIS A 349 15.53 -18.65 -22.66
N LYS A 350 15.33 -19.60 -23.58
CA LYS A 350 16.40 -20.22 -24.38
C LYS A 350 16.66 -19.52 -25.72
N LEU A 351 15.90 -18.47 -26.07
CA LEU A 351 15.96 -17.90 -27.42
C LEU A 351 17.33 -17.26 -27.73
N GLY A 352 17.92 -17.70 -28.83
CA GLY A 352 19.20 -17.21 -29.35
C GLY A 352 20.42 -17.57 -28.51
N LYS A 353 20.33 -18.69 -27.78
CA LYS A 353 21.49 -19.43 -27.29
C LYS A 353 22.22 -20.14 -28.38
#